data_AF-A0A953AKY6-F1
#
_entry.id   AF-A0A953AKY6-F1
#
_cell.length_a   1.000
_cell.length_b   1.000
_cell.length_c   1.000
_cell.angle_alpha   90.00
_cell.angle_beta   90.00
_cell.angle_gamma   90.00
#
_symmetry.space_group_name_H-M   'P 1'
#
loop_
_entity.id
_entity.type
_entity.pdbx_description
1 polymer ?
#
loop_
_entity_poly.entity_id
_entity_poly.type
_entity_poly.pdbx_seq_one_letter_code
_entity_poly.pdbx_strand_id
1 'polypeptide(L)'
;MSVPTRHVALVGFMGAGKTTLGEEVARRIGLPFRDLDREVEVALGTSIGEFFAAEGEEAFRAREADATVAALRDPRPAVLALGGGAITLEPVRDALRERALTVLVDVDPETAWQRVEGSGRPLARERTAFLALYEQRAPLYREVADAVARDADDVVLAAAAVHVERGALRRLGSLVPGDGPVALVSDAHVAGIHGMDAQLALAPRLAETHELPSGEEAKTLAALDRLWQALRLDRRGTIVALGGGCTTDAAGFAAATYLRGVAWVPVPTSLVAQVDAAIGGKTAVDLPQGKNLVGAFHWPARTVIDPALLETLPEAQRREGLAEVVKTGLLAGEPLWELPDDELVRRCAAFKAAVCLRDPRDEGERKILNLGHTFAHALEAAAGYEGVTHGQAVALGLLAALRLSGRDTGPVEEILRPKPVRVDRERAWRAMHRDKKAVGGELRLVLLDDDGPRWDVPVAPADARRALDALIAR
;
A
#
# COMPACT_ATOMS: atom_id res chain seq x y z
N MET A 1 13.55 -9.65 -0.85
CA MET A 1 13.55 -8.90 -2.13
C MET A 1 13.47 -7.42 -1.80
N SER A 2 14.12 -6.55 -2.58
CA SER A 2 14.10 -5.09 -2.38
C SER A 2 12.76 -4.50 -2.84
N VAL A 3 12.42 -3.34 -2.28
CA VAL A 3 11.30 -2.48 -2.71
C VAL A 3 11.38 -2.25 -4.22
N PRO A 4 10.26 -2.12 -4.94
CA PRO A 4 10.30 -1.79 -6.37
C PRO A 4 11.02 -0.45 -6.61
N THR A 5 12.29 -0.49 -7.04
CA THR A 5 13.11 0.70 -7.37
C THR A 5 13.07 0.98 -8.87
N ARG A 6 11.89 0.98 -9.48
CA ARG A 6 11.70 1.23 -10.93
C ARG A 6 10.89 2.50 -11.15
N HIS A 7 10.97 3.06 -12.36
CA HIS A 7 10.11 4.17 -12.75
C HIS A 7 8.63 3.77 -12.66
N VAL A 8 7.76 4.75 -12.42
CA VAL A 8 6.31 4.62 -12.64
C VAL A 8 5.98 5.42 -13.89
N ALA A 9 5.74 4.74 -15.01
CA ALA A 9 5.46 5.37 -16.29
C ALA A 9 3.94 5.42 -16.52
N LEU A 10 3.39 6.63 -16.61
CA LEU A 10 1.99 6.87 -16.93
C LEU A 10 1.85 6.97 -18.45
N VAL A 11 1.08 6.03 -19.01
CA VAL A 11 0.69 5.99 -20.42
C VAL A 11 -0.81 6.19 -20.57
N GLY A 12 -1.27 6.56 -21.75
CA GLY A 12 -2.68 6.79 -22.01
C GLY A 12 -2.89 7.91 -23.03
N PHE A 13 -4.11 7.99 -23.56
CA PHE A 13 -4.42 8.92 -24.63
C PHE A 13 -4.27 10.39 -24.19
N MET A 14 -4.20 11.30 -25.17
CA MET A 14 -4.23 12.73 -24.86
C MET A 14 -5.57 13.07 -24.18
N GLY A 15 -5.55 13.93 -23.17
CA GLY A 15 -6.74 14.21 -22.34
C GLY A 15 -6.96 13.24 -21.16
N ALA A 16 -6.17 12.18 -21.03
CA ALA A 16 -6.30 11.23 -19.90
C ALA A 16 -5.97 11.83 -18.52
N GLY A 17 -5.21 12.93 -18.46
CA GLY A 17 -4.83 13.58 -17.19
C GLY A 17 -3.49 13.11 -16.62
N LYS A 18 -2.63 12.49 -17.44
CA LYS A 18 -1.32 11.92 -17.03
C LYS A 18 -0.44 12.90 -16.25
N THR A 19 -0.36 14.17 -16.68
CA THR A 19 0.46 15.19 -16.01
C THR A 19 -0.03 15.47 -14.59
N THR A 20 -1.31 15.85 -14.45
CA THR A 20 -1.93 16.15 -13.15
C THR A 20 -1.88 14.94 -12.21
N LEU A 21 -2.22 13.76 -12.73
CA LEU A 21 -2.16 12.52 -11.97
C LEU A 21 -0.73 12.17 -11.54
N GLY A 22 0.24 12.37 -12.44
CA GLY A 22 1.65 12.09 -12.19
C GLY A 22 2.25 12.98 -11.12
N GLU A 23 1.93 14.28 -11.11
CA GLU A 23 2.35 15.22 -10.06
C GLU A 23 1.84 14.79 -8.68
N GLU A 24 0.56 14.41 -8.60
CA GLU A 24 -0.04 13.96 -7.35
C GLU A 24 0.59 12.66 -6.85
N VAL A 25 0.73 11.66 -7.73
CA VAL A 25 1.34 10.36 -7.39
C VAL A 25 2.78 10.56 -6.93
N ALA A 26 3.58 11.34 -7.67
CA ALA A 26 4.97 11.64 -7.35
C ALA A 26 5.12 12.21 -5.93
N ARG A 27 4.26 13.18 -5.57
CA ARG A 27 4.20 13.73 -4.21
C ARG A 27 3.84 12.67 -3.17
N ARG A 28 2.84 11.84 -3.43
CA ARG A 28 2.37 10.79 -2.50
C ARG A 28 3.42 9.71 -2.26
N ILE A 29 4.19 9.31 -3.27
CA ILE A 29 5.19 8.22 -3.17
C ILE A 29 6.64 8.73 -2.99
N GLY A 30 6.84 10.05 -2.95
CA GLY A 30 8.14 10.68 -2.69
C GLY A 30 9.16 10.51 -3.82
N LEU A 31 8.70 10.47 -5.08
CA LEU A 31 9.56 10.43 -6.26
C LEU A 31 9.50 11.75 -7.03
N PRO A 32 10.53 12.10 -7.82
CA PRO A 32 10.45 13.23 -8.73
C PRO A 32 9.42 12.96 -9.83
N PHE A 33 8.70 14.00 -10.24
CA PHE A 33 7.82 13.98 -11.40
C PHE A 33 8.51 14.53 -12.64
N ARG A 34 8.29 13.90 -13.80
CA ARG A 34 8.80 14.35 -15.10
C ARG A 34 7.69 14.24 -16.15
N ASP A 35 7.36 15.36 -16.77
CA ASP A 35 6.48 15.42 -17.95
C ASP A 35 7.34 15.41 -19.21
N LEU A 36 7.31 14.31 -19.95
CA LEU A 36 8.21 14.11 -21.09
C LEU A 36 7.80 14.94 -22.31
N ASP A 37 6.51 15.27 -22.47
CA ASP A 37 6.08 16.22 -23.52
C ASP A 37 6.75 17.57 -23.28
N ARG A 38 6.74 18.05 -22.03
CA ARG A 38 7.35 19.32 -21.64
C ARG A 38 8.88 19.31 -21.75
N GLU A 39 9.54 18.21 -21.35
CA GLU A 39 10.99 18.08 -21.49
C GLU A 39 11.44 18.11 -22.96
N VAL A 40 10.67 17.48 -23.86
CA VAL A 40 10.93 17.52 -25.31
C VAL A 40 10.74 18.93 -25.86
N GLU A 41 9.68 19.66 -25.49
CA GLU A 41 9.49 21.07 -25.91
C GLU A 41 10.66 21.97 -25.48
N VAL A 42 11.13 21.82 -24.23
CA VAL A 42 12.29 22.56 -23.73
C VAL A 42 13.56 22.23 -24.52
N ALA A 43 13.77 20.95 -24.85
CA ALA A 43 14.94 20.51 -25.62
C ALA A 43 14.90 20.99 -27.09
N LEU A 44 13.72 21.05 -27.70
CA LEU A 44 13.52 21.51 -29.07
C LEU A 44 13.52 23.05 -29.18
N GLY A 45 13.23 23.77 -28.08
CA GLY A 45 13.12 25.22 -28.07
C GLY A 45 11.87 25.76 -28.80
N THR A 46 10.89 24.90 -29.07
CA THR A 46 9.65 25.20 -29.79
C THR A 46 8.52 24.34 -29.23
N SER A 47 7.26 24.78 -29.37
CA SER A 47 6.12 23.96 -28.96
C SER A 47 5.92 22.74 -29.88
N ILE A 48 5.25 21.69 -29.38
CA ILE A 48 4.89 20.52 -30.20
C ILE A 48 4.10 20.95 -31.45
N GLY A 49 3.18 21.90 -31.30
CA GLY A 49 2.34 22.37 -32.41
C GLY A 49 3.13 23.08 -33.52
N GLU A 50 4.10 23.92 -33.15
CA GLU A 50 4.99 24.60 -34.09
C GLU A 50 5.94 23.61 -34.78
N PHE A 51 6.51 22.67 -34.03
CA PHE A 51 7.39 21.63 -34.59
C PHE A 51 6.64 20.76 -35.61
N PHE A 52 5.40 20.34 -35.30
CA PHE A 52 4.56 19.57 -36.22
C PHE A 52 4.30 20.32 -37.52
N ALA A 53 4.10 21.64 -37.46
CA ALA A 53 3.86 22.46 -38.64
C ALA A 53 5.12 22.65 -39.49
N ALA A 54 6.30 22.67 -38.88
CA ALA A 54 7.58 22.90 -39.54
C ALA A 54 8.23 21.62 -40.11
N GLU A 55 8.31 20.55 -39.31
CA GLU A 55 9.06 19.33 -39.63
C GLU A 55 8.18 18.06 -39.72
N GLY A 56 6.91 18.15 -39.35
CA GLY A 56 5.96 17.04 -39.40
C GLY A 56 5.95 16.13 -38.18
N GLU A 57 4.92 15.28 -38.07
CA GLU A 57 4.74 14.37 -36.92
C GLU A 57 5.83 13.30 -36.84
N GLU A 58 6.26 12.73 -37.97
CA GLU A 58 7.24 11.63 -37.98
C GLU A 58 8.59 12.04 -37.37
N ALA A 59 9.10 13.22 -37.76
CA ALA A 59 10.33 13.78 -37.20
C ALA A 59 10.20 14.03 -35.69
N PHE A 60 9.05 14.53 -35.24
CA PHE A 60 8.78 14.71 -33.81
C PHE A 60 8.78 13.37 -33.07
N ARG A 61 8.11 12.34 -33.60
CA ARG A 61 8.02 11.02 -32.94
C ARG A 61 9.39 10.40 -32.72
N ALA A 62 10.32 10.56 -33.67
CA ALA A 62 11.69 10.10 -33.50
C ALA A 62 12.38 10.79 -32.30
N ARG A 63 12.26 12.13 -32.19
CA ARG A 63 12.83 12.91 -31.08
C ARG A 63 12.17 12.59 -29.73
N GLU A 64 10.85 12.46 -29.72
CA GLU A 64 10.06 12.07 -28.55
C GLU A 64 10.48 10.69 -28.03
N ALA A 65 10.68 9.73 -28.94
CA ALA A 65 11.15 8.39 -28.58
C ALA A 65 12.55 8.41 -27.98
N ASP A 66 13.51 9.13 -28.59
CA ASP A 66 14.87 9.25 -28.06
C ASP A 66 14.88 9.82 -26.63
N ALA A 67 14.12 10.89 -26.41
CA ALA A 67 13.97 11.51 -25.09
C ALA A 67 13.30 10.58 -24.08
N THR A 68 12.25 9.87 -24.50
CA THR A 68 11.52 8.92 -23.64
C THR A 68 12.39 7.73 -23.25
N VAL A 69 13.13 7.14 -24.19
CA VAL A 69 14.06 6.05 -23.93
C VAL A 69 15.20 6.51 -23.01
N ALA A 70 15.72 7.72 -23.21
CA ALA A 70 16.73 8.29 -22.33
C ALA A 70 16.20 8.49 -20.90
N ALA A 71 14.97 8.99 -20.73
CA ALA A 71 14.33 9.15 -19.43
C ALA A 71 14.10 7.82 -18.71
N LEU A 72 13.62 6.80 -19.43
CA LEU A 72 13.40 5.44 -18.90
C LEU A 72 14.70 4.72 -18.53
N ARG A 73 15.84 5.09 -19.13
CA ARG A 73 17.15 4.53 -18.83
C ARG A 73 17.87 5.24 -17.68
N ASP A 74 17.32 6.33 -17.14
CA ASP A 74 17.89 6.97 -15.95
C ASP A 74 17.85 5.99 -14.77
N PRO A 75 18.95 5.75 -14.05
CA PRO A 75 18.94 4.85 -12.91
C PRO A 75 18.13 5.39 -11.71
N ARG A 76 17.77 6.67 -11.70
CA ARG A 76 17.02 7.31 -10.60
C ARG A 76 15.52 7.18 -10.87
N PRO A 77 14.77 6.44 -10.03
CA PRO A 77 13.33 6.29 -10.20
C PRO A 77 12.60 7.63 -10.17
N ALA A 78 11.58 7.74 -11.01
CA ALA A 78 10.74 8.90 -11.18
C ALA A 78 9.34 8.47 -11.61
N VAL A 79 8.35 9.33 -11.39
CA VAL A 79 7.04 9.22 -12.05
C VAL A 79 7.15 9.96 -13.39
N LEU A 80 6.93 9.24 -14.49
CA LEU A 80 7.08 9.75 -15.85
C LEU A 80 5.70 9.85 -16.51
N ALA A 81 5.28 11.04 -16.95
CA ALA A 81 4.14 11.18 -17.85
C ALA A 81 4.64 11.16 -19.29
N LEU A 82 4.25 10.13 -20.06
CA LEU A 82 4.66 9.98 -21.46
C LEU A 82 3.72 10.74 -22.39
N GLY A 83 4.24 11.19 -23.52
CA GLY A 83 3.41 11.72 -24.61
C GLY A 83 2.47 10.67 -25.18
N GLY A 84 1.27 11.09 -25.58
CA GLY A 84 0.22 10.18 -26.08
C GLY A 84 0.54 9.53 -27.44
N GLY A 85 1.69 9.84 -28.04
CA GLY A 85 2.20 9.17 -29.24
C GLY A 85 3.46 8.35 -28.99
N ALA A 86 4.16 8.52 -27.85
CA ALA A 86 5.46 7.91 -27.60
C ALA A 86 5.44 6.38 -27.77
N ILE A 87 4.35 5.73 -27.33
CA ILE A 87 4.17 4.27 -27.38
C ILE A 87 3.98 3.69 -28.79
N THR A 88 3.84 4.50 -29.84
CA THR A 88 3.70 3.97 -31.22
C THR A 88 5.00 3.40 -31.75
N LEU A 89 6.15 3.83 -31.20
CA LEU A 89 7.47 3.35 -31.59
C LEU A 89 7.93 2.19 -30.70
N GLU A 90 8.40 1.13 -31.33
CA GLU A 90 8.84 -0.11 -30.65
C GLU A 90 9.96 0.10 -29.61
N PRO A 91 11.01 0.94 -29.86
CA PRO A 91 12.04 1.19 -28.86
C PRO A 91 11.51 1.73 -27.52
N VAL A 92 10.43 2.50 -27.55
CA VAL A 92 9.78 3.02 -26.32
C VAL A 92 9.08 1.88 -25.58
N ARG A 93 8.36 1.02 -26.31
CA ARG A 93 7.67 -0.13 -25.70
C ARG A 93 8.66 -1.10 -25.06
N ASP A 94 9.79 -1.36 -25.71
CA ASP A 94 10.86 -2.20 -25.14
C ASP A 94 11.46 -1.59 -23.87
N ALA A 95 11.78 -0.29 -23.90
CA ALA A 95 12.29 0.41 -22.72
C ALA A 95 11.30 0.41 -21.55
N LEU A 96 9.99 0.54 -21.81
CA LEU A 96 8.94 0.46 -20.79
C LEU A 96 8.95 -0.92 -20.10
N ARG A 97 8.95 -2.01 -20.88
CA ARG A 97 8.96 -3.39 -20.35
C ARG A 97 10.19 -3.67 -19.49
N GLU A 98 11.33 -3.08 -19.82
CA GLU A 98 12.58 -3.30 -19.09
C GLU A 98 12.74 -2.43 -17.83
N ARG A 99 12.20 -1.22 -17.81
CA ARG A 99 12.63 -0.17 -16.86
C ARG A 99 11.53 0.43 -15.99
N ALA A 100 10.27 0.22 -16.32
CA ALA A 100 9.17 0.86 -15.62
C ALA A 100 8.14 -0.14 -15.10
N LEU A 101 7.38 0.30 -14.09
CA LEU A 101 5.99 -0.10 -13.93
C LEU A 101 5.17 0.80 -14.86
N THR A 102 4.54 0.23 -15.87
CA THR A 102 3.72 1.00 -16.82
C THR A 102 2.27 0.97 -16.38
N VAL A 103 1.70 2.14 -16.09
CA VAL A 103 0.30 2.27 -15.66
C VAL A 103 -0.48 3.01 -16.73
N LEU A 104 -1.51 2.37 -17.26
CA LEU A 104 -2.46 2.99 -18.17
C LEU A 104 -3.44 3.86 -17.38
N VAL A 105 -3.41 5.16 -17.64
CA VAL A 105 -4.44 6.10 -17.22
C VAL A 105 -5.60 5.98 -18.20
N ASP A 106 -6.57 5.14 -17.84
CA ASP A 106 -7.71 4.84 -18.71
C ASP A 106 -8.76 5.94 -18.61
N VAL A 107 -9.25 6.39 -19.76
CA VAL A 107 -10.26 7.44 -19.86
C VAL A 107 -11.15 7.10 -21.05
N ASP A 108 -12.45 7.28 -20.89
CA ASP A 108 -13.34 7.13 -22.03
C ASP A 108 -13.04 8.22 -23.08
N PRO A 109 -13.15 7.91 -24.37
CA PRO A 109 -12.71 8.82 -25.43
C PRO A 109 -13.54 10.12 -25.49
N GLU A 110 -14.78 10.12 -25.00
CA GLU A 110 -15.63 11.31 -24.95
C GLU A 110 -15.15 12.29 -23.87
N THR A 111 -14.88 11.79 -22.66
CA THR A 111 -14.26 12.59 -21.60
C THR A 111 -12.88 13.09 -22.03
N ALA A 112 -12.10 12.25 -22.72
CA ALA A 112 -10.81 12.66 -23.26
C ALA A 112 -10.94 13.83 -24.24
N TRP A 113 -11.92 13.77 -25.16
CA TRP A 113 -12.23 14.85 -26.11
C TRP A 113 -12.66 16.13 -25.39
N GLN A 114 -13.61 16.05 -24.46
CA GLN A 114 -14.10 17.21 -23.70
C GLN A 114 -12.99 17.97 -22.97
N ARG A 115 -11.96 17.26 -22.51
CA ARG A 115 -10.80 17.86 -21.82
C ARG A 115 -9.82 18.57 -22.76
N VAL A 116 -9.84 18.26 -24.06
CA VAL A 116 -8.86 18.79 -25.03
C VAL A 116 -9.48 19.61 -26.15
N GLU A 117 -10.80 19.58 -26.32
CA GLU A 117 -11.51 20.42 -27.27
C GLU A 117 -11.21 21.90 -27.00
N GLY A 118 -10.85 22.64 -28.06
CA GLY A 118 -10.48 24.05 -27.94
C GLY A 118 -9.09 24.33 -27.33
N SER A 119 -8.31 23.31 -26.98
CA SER A 119 -6.97 23.48 -26.38
C SER A 119 -5.86 23.86 -27.38
N GLY A 120 -6.17 23.92 -28.68
CA GLY A 120 -5.18 24.20 -29.74
C GLY A 120 -4.27 23.03 -30.09
N ARG A 121 -4.43 21.86 -29.45
CA ARG A 121 -3.65 20.65 -29.74
C ARG A 121 -3.83 20.20 -31.21
N PRO A 122 -2.75 19.95 -31.97
CA PRO A 122 -2.83 19.63 -33.40
C PRO A 122 -3.72 18.41 -33.71
N LEU A 123 -3.66 17.38 -32.87
CA LEU A 123 -4.37 16.11 -33.04
C LEU A 123 -5.80 16.10 -32.46
N ALA A 124 -6.27 17.23 -31.91
CA ALA A 124 -7.60 17.37 -31.31
C ALA A 124 -8.41 18.51 -31.95
N ARG A 125 -8.26 18.69 -33.27
CA ARG A 125 -8.98 19.73 -34.04
C ARG A 125 -10.34 19.26 -34.56
N GLU A 126 -10.47 17.98 -34.87
CA GLU A 126 -11.68 17.38 -35.42
C GLU A 126 -12.04 16.12 -34.64
N ARG A 127 -13.28 16.06 -34.16
CA ARG A 127 -13.74 15.00 -33.26
C ARG A 127 -13.66 13.61 -33.89
N THR A 128 -14.06 13.47 -35.16
CA THR A 128 -14.05 12.16 -35.85
C THR A 128 -12.63 11.61 -35.95
N ALA A 129 -11.68 12.44 -36.40
CA ALA A 129 -10.28 12.07 -36.47
C ALA A 129 -9.67 11.73 -35.10
N PHE A 130 -10.07 12.45 -34.04
CA PHE A 130 -9.63 12.19 -32.68
C PHE A 130 -10.08 10.81 -32.17
N LEU A 131 -11.36 10.46 -32.39
CA LEU A 131 -11.92 9.17 -31.98
C LEU A 131 -11.28 8.01 -32.76
N ALA A 132 -11.08 8.17 -34.07
CA ALA A 132 -10.38 7.18 -34.88
C ALA A 132 -8.93 6.96 -34.41
N LEU A 133 -8.23 8.04 -34.02
CA LEU A 133 -6.88 7.95 -33.48
C LEU A 133 -6.85 7.24 -32.11
N TYR A 134 -7.87 7.48 -31.28
CA TYR A 134 -8.03 6.76 -30.01
C TYR A 134 -8.15 5.25 -30.25
N GLU A 135 -9.06 4.83 -31.14
CA GLU A 135 -9.27 3.41 -31.48
C GLU A 135 -7.99 2.76 -32.00
N GLN A 136 -7.21 3.48 -32.81
CA GLN A 136 -5.92 2.99 -33.32
C GLN A 136 -4.88 2.78 -32.21
N ARG A 137 -4.81 3.67 -31.22
CA ARG A 137 -3.76 3.65 -30.17
C ARG A 137 -4.14 2.85 -28.93
N ALA A 138 -5.43 2.66 -28.65
CA ALA A 138 -5.91 1.95 -27.47
C ALA A 138 -5.32 0.54 -27.28
N PRO A 139 -5.18 -0.30 -28.33
CA PRO A 139 -4.55 -1.62 -28.19
C PRO A 139 -3.10 -1.55 -27.71
N LEU A 140 -2.32 -0.58 -28.19
CA LEU A 140 -0.92 -0.42 -27.82
C LEU A 140 -0.75 -0.01 -26.35
N TYR A 141 -1.64 0.83 -25.82
CA TYR A 141 -1.62 1.16 -24.39
C TYR A 141 -1.86 -0.07 -23.53
N ARG A 142 -2.84 -0.91 -23.90
CA ARG A 142 -3.15 -2.14 -23.16
C ARG A 142 -2.01 -3.16 -23.26
N GLU A 143 -1.32 -3.21 -24.39
CA GLU A 143 -0.19 -4.11 -24.60
C GLU A 143 0.98 -3.81 -23.64
N VAL A 144 1.28 -2.53 -23.40
CA VAL A 144 2.42 -2.13 -22.55
C VAL A 144 2.09 -1.99 -21.08
N ALA A 145 0.80 -1.98 -20.70
CA ALA A 145 0.38 -1.69 -19.33
C ALA A 145 0.54 -2.91 -18.40
N ASP A 146 1.22 -2.69 -17.27
CA ASP A 146 1.26 -3.63 -16.15
C ASP A 146 0.02 -3.51 -15.24
N ALA A 147 -0.59 -2.31 -15.23
CA ALA A 147 -1.77 -1.99 -14.44
C ALA A 147 -2.61 -0.90 -15.13
N VAL A 148 -3.87 -0.80 -14.73
CA VAL A 148 -4.81 0.24 -15.18
C VAL A 148 -5.21 1.07 -13.96
N ALA A 149 -5.24 2.39 -14.12
CA ALA A 149 -5.59 3.32 -13.05
C ALA A 149 -6.60 4.36 -13.51
N ARG A 150 -7.54 4.68 -12.62
CA ARG A 150 -8.54 5.75 -12.81
C ARG A 150 -8.18 7.00 -12.02
N ASP A 151 -7.45 6.83 -10.92
CA ASP A 151 -7.04 7.90 -10.01
C ASP A 151 -5.65 7.63 -9.40
N ALA A 152 -5.21 8.51 -8.51
CA ALA A 152 -3.87 8.44 -7.90
C ALA A 152 -3.72 7.21 -7.00
N ASP A 153 -4.81 6.77 -6.37
CA ASP A 153 -4.80 5.62 -5.46
C ASP A 153 -4.51 4.33 -6.25
N ASP A 154 -5.15 4.13 -7.41
CA ASP A 154 -4.91 2.98 -8.27
C ASP A 154 -3.43 2.91 -8.73
N VAL A 155 -2.81 4.06 -9.06
CA VAL A 155 -1.37 4.13 -9.42
C VAL A 155 -0.48 3.78 -8.22
N VAL A 156 -0.78 4.33 -7.04
CA VAL A 156 -0.02 4.07 -5.80
C VAL A 156 -0.10 2.59 -5.41
N LEU A 157 -1.29 2.00 -5.49
CA LEU A 157 -1.51 0.58 -5.23
C LEU A 157 -0.69 -0.28 -6.20
N ALA A 158 -0.73 0.03 -7.49
CA ALA A 158 0.09 -0.67 -8.49
C ALA A 158 1.60 -0.54 -8.20
N ALA A 159 2.07 0.66 -7.82
CA ALA A 159 3.47 0.91 -7.46
C ALA A 159 3.93 0.08 -6.25
N ALA A 160 3.04 -0.15 -5.28
CA ALA A 160 3.31 -0.98 -4.12
C ALA A 160 3.07 -2.48 -4.36
N ALA A 161 2.67 -2.88 -5.56
CA ALA A 161 2.20 -4.24 -5.89
C ALA A 161 1.00 -4.68 -5.03
N VAL A 162 0.07 -3.78 -4.75
CA VAL A 162 -1.18 -4.06 -4.06
C VAL A 162 -2.32 -4.10 -5.08
N HIS A 163 -3.09 -5.17 -5.06
CA HIS A 163 -4.28 -5.36 -5.90
C HIS A 163 -5.51 -5.35 -5.00
N VAL A 164 -6.43 -4.41 -5.22
CA VAL A 164 -7.69 -4.32 -4.48
C VAL A 164 -8.83 -4.53 -5.44
N GLU A 165 -9.57 -5.63 -5.29
CA GLU A 165 -10.72 -5.93 -6.14
C GLU A 165 -11.67 -6.88 -5.42
N ARG A 166 -12.95 -6.52 -5.37
CA ARG A 166 -14.01 -7.40 -4.88
C ARG A 166 -14.09 -8.67 -5.73
N GLY A 167 -14.03 -9.84 -5.08
CA GLY A 167 -14.00 -11.14 -5.74
C GLY A 167 -12.61 -11.58 -6.23
N ALA A 168 -11.53 -10.87 -5.88
CA ALA A 168 -10.17 -11.23 -6.26
C ALA A 168 -9.76 -12.66 -5.85
N LEU A 169 -10.33 -13.22 -4.77
CA LEU A 169 -10.03 -14.59 -4.35
C LEU A 169 -10.30 -15.62 -5.46
N ARG A 170 -11.39 -15.44 -6.22
CA ARG A 170 -11.77 -16.38 -7.30
C ARG A 170 -10.84 -16.34 -8.51
N ARG A 171 -10.08 -15.25 -8.68
CA ARG A 171 -9.06 -15.12 -9.73
C ARG A 171 -7.63 -15.19 -9.19
N LEU A 172 -7.44 -15.67 -7.97
CA LEU A 172 -6.14 -15.63 -7.29
C LEU A 172 -5.02 -16.25 -8.13
N GLY A 173 -5.29 -17.32 -8.90
CA GLY A 173 -4.31 -17.94 -9.80
C GLY A 173 -3.69 -17.00 -10.84
N SER A 174 -4.43 -16.01 -11.35
CA SER A 174 -3.90 -15.00 -12.29
C SER A 174 -3.24 -13.81 -11.60
N LEU A 175 -3.49 -13.62 -10.30
CA LEU A 175 -2.93 -12.53 -9.50
C LEU A 175 -1.61 -12.93 -8.82
N VAL A 176 -1.37 -14.22 -8.58
CA VAL A 176 -0.10 -14.72 -8.06
C VAL A 176 0.97 -14.68 -9.17
N PRO A 177 2.03 -13.87 -9.05
CA PRO A 177 3.03 -13.73 -10.11
C PRO A 177 3.88 -15.00 -10.31
N GLY A 178 4.49 -15.08 -11.50
CA GLY A 178 5.35 -16.19 -11.93
C GLY A 178 4.59 -17.46 -12.33
N ASP A 179 5.33 -18.49 -12.75
CA ASP A 179 4.75 -19.78 -13.20
C ASP A 179 5.12 -20.96 -12.29
N GLY A 180 5.85 -20.69 -11.20
CA GLY A 180 6.34 -21.70 -10.26
C GLY A 180 5.23 -22.28 -9.36
N PRO A 181 5.56 -23.35 -8.61
CA PRO A 181 4.63 -24.02 -7.69
C PRO A 181 4.21 -23.08 -6.55
N VAL A 182 2.99 -23.27 -6.06
CA VAL A 182 2.39 -22.46 -4.99
C VAL A 182 2.17 -23.32 -3.75
N ALA A 183 2.59 -22.79 -2.59
CA ALA A 183 2.19 -23.29 -1.28
C ALA A 183 1.13 -22.37 -0.68
N LEU A 184 -0.08 -22.86 -0.45
CA LEU A 184 -1.11 -22.13 0.28
C LEU A 184 -0.90 -22.31 1.79
N VAL A 185 -0.66 -21.22 2.51
CA VAL A 185 -0.53 -21.19 3.97
C VAL A 185 -1.71 -20.40 4.53
N SER A 186 -2.58 -21.05 5.31
CA SER A 186 -3.83 -20.43 5.79
C SER A 186 -3.95 -20.47 7.30
N ASP A 187 -4.64 -19.49 7.89
CA ASP A 187 -5.26 -19.70 9.21
C ASP A 187 -6.26 -20.86 9.13
N ALA A 188 -6.28 -21.73 10.15
CA ALA A 188 -7.12 -22.94 10.16
C ALA A 188 -8.64 -22.65 10.09
N HIS A 189 -9.12 -21.60 10.76
CA HIS A 189 -10.53 -21.20 10.69
C HIS A 189 -10.86 -20.60 9.31
N VAL A 190 -9.99 -19.76 8.78
CA VAL A 190 -10.11 -19.18 7.43
C VAL A 190 -10.06 -20.27 6.36
N ALA A 191 -9.24 -21.31 6.53
CA ALA A 191 -9.18 -22.45 5.62
C ALA A 191 -10.53 -23.16 5.51
N GLY A 192 -11.25 -23.29 6.63
CA GLY A 192 -12.60 -23.87 6.66
C GLY A 192 -13.68 -23.04 5.94
N ILE A 193 -13.45 -21.73 5.74
CA ILE A 193 -14.42 -20.83 5.09
C ILE A 193 -14.04 -20.57 3.62
N HIS A 194 -12.79 -20.16 3.38
CA HIS A 194 -12.30 -19.64 2.10
C HIS A 194 -11.27 -20.57 1.43
N GLY A 195 -10.83 -21.63 2.11
CA GLY A 195 -9.74 -22.49 1.66
C GLY A 195 -10.06 -23.25 0.37
N MET A 196 -11.30 -23.71 0.18
CA MET A 196 -11.70 -24.39 -1.06
C MET A 196 -11.63 -23.45 -2.27
N ASP A 197 -12.17 -22.23 -2.14
CA ASP A 197 -12.15 -21.22 -3.20
C ASP A 197 -10.71 -20.83 -3.56
N ALA A 198 -9.84 -20.65 -2.57
CA ALA A 198 -8.42 -20.37 -2.77
C ALA A 198 -7.72 -21.53 -3.50
N GLN A 199 -7.96 -22.78 -3.08
CA GLN A 199 -7.36 -23.96 -3.70
C GLN A 199 -7.81 -24.14 -5.15
N LEU A 200 -9.11 -23.96 -5.43
CA LEU A 200 -9.65 -24.02 -6.79
C LEU A 200 -9.05 -22.93 -7.69
N ALA A 201 -8.95 -21.70 -7.19
CA ALA A 201 -8.36 -20.60 -7.93
C ALA A 201 -6.85 -20.81 -8.23
N LEU A 202 -6.16 -21.56 -7.36
CA LEU A 202 -4.72 -21.88 -7.49
C LEU A 202 -4.43 -23.23 -8.17
N ALA A 203 -5.44 -24.05 -8.44
CA ALA A 203 -5.30 -25.47 -8.79
C ALA A 203 -4.24 -25.82 -9.85
N PRO A 204 -4.03 -25.03 -10.94
CA PRO A 204 -2.99 -25.34 -11.92
C PRO A 204 -1.55 -25.29 -11.37
N ARG A 205 -1.32 -24.56 -10.27
CA ARG A 205 -0.01 -24.29 -9.68
C ARG A 205 0.10 -24.72 -8.21
N LEU A 206 -1.01 -25.04 -7.55
CA LEU A 206 -1.03 -25.43 -6.15
C LEU A 206 -0.31 -26.77 -5.95
N ALA A 207 0.80 -26.72 -5.23
CA ALA A 207 1.62 -27.90 -4.92
C ALA A 207 1.34 -28.44 -3.52
N GLU A 208 1.05 -27.56 -2.56
CA GLU A 208 0.86 -27.92 -1.15
C GLU A 208 -0.04 -26.92 -0.41
N THR A 209 -0.73 -27.40 0.62
CA THR A 209 -1.55 -26.58 1.53
C THR A 209 -1.11 -26.84 2.97
N HIS A 210 -0.94 -25.78 3.74
CA HIS A 210 -0.48 -25.79 5.13
C HIS A 210 -1.38 -24.90 5.98
N GLU A 211 -1.60 -25.31 7.23
CA GLU A 211 -2.37 -24.52 8.19
C GLU A 211 -1.45 -23.96 9.29
N LEU A 212 -1.71 -22.71 9.67
CA LEU A 212 -1.17 -22.08 10.87
C LEU A 212 -2.25 -22.02 11.95
N PRO A 213 -1.84 -22.06 13.24
CA PRO A 213 -2.75 -21.79 14.36
C PRO A 213 -3.43 -20.41 14.22
N SER A 214 -4.55 -20.23 14.89
CA SER A 214 -5.28 -18.96 14.81
C SER A 214 -4.70 -17.85 15.68
N GLY A 215 -4.80 -16.62 15.18
CA GLY A 215 -4.36 -15.43 15.91
C GLY A 215 -2.87 -15.43 16.24
N GLU A 216 -2.51 -14.92 17.41
CA GLU A 216 -1.11 -14.75 17.83
C GLU A 216 -0.35 -16.08 18.00
N GLU A 217 -1.04 -17.22 18.13
CA GLU A 217 -0.38 -18.54 18.17
C GLU A 217 0.35 -18.88 16.86
N ALA A 218 -0.08 -18.28 15.73
CA ALA A 218 0.63 -18.37 14.45
C ALA A 218 2.04 -17.77 14.55
N LYS A 219 2.23 -16.76 15.39
CA LYS A 219 3.45 -15.95 15.49
C LYS A 219 4.44 -16.52 16.50
N THR A 220 4.58 -17.85 16.53
CA THR A 220 5.51 -18.55 17.41
C THR A 220 6.60 -19.25 16.61
N LEU A 221 7.82 -19.34 17.15
CA LEU A 221 8.90 -20.11 16.52
C LEU A 221 8.53 -21.58 16.30
N ALA A 222 7.70 -22.16 17.18
CA ALA A 222 7.21 -23.52 17.02
C ALA A 222 6.27 -23.68 15.81
N ALA A 223 5.41 -22.69 15.53
CA ALA A 223 4.57 -22.70 14.33
C ALA A 223 5.43 -22.57 13.06
N LEU A 224 6.41 -21.67 13.07
CA LEU A 224 7.34 -21.47 11.96
C LEU A 224 8.22 -22.70 11.69
N ASP A 225 8.74 -23.34 12.74
CA ASP A 225 9.54 -24.57 12.63
C ASP A 225 8.75 -25.68 11.92
N ARG A 226 7.50 -25.92 12.32
CA ARG A 226 6.62 -26.88 11.65
C ARG A 226 6.40 -26.52 10.18
N LEU A 227 6.15 -25.25 9.87
CA LEU A 227 5.94 -24.80 8.50
C LEU A 227 7.21 -25.00 7.64
N TRP A 228 8.39 -24.61 8.12
CA TRP A 228 9.65 -24.81 7.41
C TRP A 228 9.96 -26.27 7.13
N GLN A 229 9.68 -27.16 8.08
CA GLN A 229 9.88 -28.61 7.90
C GLN A 229 8.88 -29.22 6.91
N ALA A 230 7.68 -28.66 6.81
CA ALA A 230 6.63 -29.17 5.92
C ALA A 230 6.79 -28.69 4.47
N LEU A 231 7.24 -27.44 4.25
CA LEU A 231 7.38 -26.85 2.93
C LEU A 231 8.29 -27.67 1.99
N ARG A 232 7.85 -27.83 0.74
CA ARG A 232 8.58 -28.53 -0.34
C ARG A 232 8.81 -27.66 -1.58
N LEU A 233 8.58 -26.35 -1.48
CA LEU A 233 8.88 -25.41 -2.55
C LEU A 233 10.38 -25.35 -2.90
N ASP A 234 10.66 -25.09 -4.17
CA ASP A 234 11.98 -24.63 -4.62
C ASP A 234 12.08 -23.09 -4.62
N ARG A 235 13.20 -22.55 -5.09
CA ARG A 235 13.43 -21.08 -5.14
C ARG A 235 12.50 -20.32 -6.10
N ARG A 236 11.82 -21.02 -7.02
CA ARG A 236 10.83 -20.44 -7.94
C ARG A 236 9.41 -20.52 -7.37
N GLY A 237 9.23 -21.21 -6.25
CA GLY A 237 7.94 -21.33 -5.59
C GLY A 237 7.47 -20.04 -4.92
N THR A 238 6.15 -19.94 -4.74
CA THR A 238 5.49 -18.80 -4.09
C THR A 238 4.65 -19.26 -2.91
N ILE A 239 4.82 -18.63 -1.75
CA ILE A 239 3.94 -18.82 -0.60
C ILE A 239 2.74 -17.86 -0.71
N VAL A 240 1.52 -18.39 -0.72
CA VAL A 240 0.29 -17.59 -0.65
C VAL A 240 -0.24 -17.66 0.77
N ALA A 241 -0.36 -16.52 1.46
CA ALA A 241 -0.77 -16.44 2.86
C ALA A 241 -2.23 -15.98 2.98
N LEU A 242 -3.16 -16.88 3.31
CA LEU A 242 -4.59 -16.60 3.43
C LEU A 242 -5.00 -16.47 4.90
N GLY A 243 -5.26 -15.25 5.37
CA GLY A 243 -5.68 -15.04 6.76
C GLY A 243 -5.60 -13.60 7.23
N GLY A 244 -5.72 -13.40 8.55
CA GLY A 244 -5.52 -12.08 9.17
C GLY A 244 -4.05 -11.69 9.29
N GLY A 245 -3.79 -10.56 9.98
CA GLY A 245 -2.45 -10.01 10.12
C GLY A 245 -1.43 -10.99 10.73
N CYS A 246 -1.86 -11.84 11.67
CA CYS A 246 -0.98 -12.82 12.28
C CYS A 246 -0.49 -13.88 11.29
N THR A 247 -1.39 -14.37 10.43
CA THR A 247 -1.06 -15.34 9.38
C THR A 247 -0.13 -14.73 8.35
N THR A 248 -0.40 -13.49 7.91
CA THR A 248 0.42 -12.81 6.91
C THR A 248 1.82 -12.49 7.45
N ASP A 249 1.94 -12.11 8.72
CA ASP A 249 3.24 -11.88 9.37
C ASP A 249 4.07 -13.16 9.47
N ALA A 250 3.46 -14.24 9.99
CA ALA A 250 4.13 -15.52 10.15
C ALA A 250 4.53 -16.15 8.81
N ALA A 251 3.61 -16.20 7.85
CA ALA A 251 3.89 -16.75 6.52
C ALA A 251 4.88 -15.88 5.73
N GLY A 252 4.80 -14.55 5.86
CA GLY A 252 5.76 -13.63 5.28
C GLY A 252 7.17 -13.81 5.85
N PHE A 253 7.29 -14.03 7.17
CA PHE A 253 8.58 -14.32 7.81
C PHE A 253 9.12 -15.70 7.43
N ALA A 254 8.23 -16.69 7.28
CA ALA A 254 8.57 -17.99 6.73
C ALA A 254 9.14 -17.84 5.31
N ALA A 255 8.49 -17.06 4.45
CA ALA A 255 8.93 -16.79 3.09
C ALA A 255 10.26 -16.03 3.03
N ALA A 256 10.51 -15.11 3.97
CA ALA A 256 11.75 -14.36 4.04
C ALA A 256 12.97 -15.24 4.36
N THR A 257 12.76 -16.32 5.12
CA THR A 257 13.83 -17.15 5.70
C THR A 257 13.99 -18.49 4.98
N TYR A 258 12.90 -19.08 4.48
CA TYR A 258 12.91 -20.34 3.75
C TYR A 258 13.72 -20.19 2.45
N LEU A 259 14.70 -21.09 2.25
CA LEU A 259 15.67 -21.01 1.15
C LEU A 259 16.39 -19.65 1.03
N ARG A 260 16.48 -18.88 2.11
CA ARG A 260 16.99 -17.49 2.16
C ARG A 260 16.14 -16.47 1.38
N GLY A 261 14.86 -16.76 1.20
CA GLY A 261 13.91 -15.89 0.52
C GLY A 261 13.24 -16.58 -0.67
N VAL A 262 11.92 -16.73 -0.57
CA VAL A 262 11.02 -17.08 -1.69
C VAL A 262 9.99 -15.97 -1.90
N ALA A 263 9.34 -15.96 -3.06
CA ALA A 263 8.24 -15.04 -3.33
C ALA A 263 7.06 -15.34 -2.41
N TRP A 264 6.29 -14.31 -2.07
CA TRP A 264 5.07 -14.51 -1.29
C TRP A 264 3.97 -13.50 -1.66
N VAL A 265 2.73 -13.90 -1.40
CA VAL A 265 1.51 -13.14 -1.70
C VAL A 265 0.57 -13.21 -0.50
N PRO A 266 0.41 -12.14 0.30
CA PRO A 266 -0.63 -12.09 1.31
C PRO A 266 -2.01 -11.86 0.69
N VAL A 267 -2.99 -12.62 1.17
CA VAL A 267 -4.41 -12.53 0.88
C VAL A 267 -5.14 -12.23 2.21
N PRO A 268 -5.15 -10.96 2.66
CA PRO A 268 -5.69 -10.58 3.95
C PRO A 268 -7.21 -10.77 4.05
N THR A 269 -7.66 -11.42 5.11
CA THR A 269 -9.10 -11.73 5.36
C THR A 269 -9.71 -10.98 6.54
N SER A 270 -8.96 -10.10 7.20
CA SER A 270 -9.46 -9.23 8.27
C SER A 270 -9.28 -7.76 7.91
N LEU A 271 -10.14 -6.88 8.44
CA LEU A 271 -10.09 -5.45 8.13
C LEU A 271 -8.72 -4.84 8.47
N VAL A 272 -8.18 -5.12 9.66
CA VAL A 272 -6.81 -4.70 10.07
C VAL A 272 -5.76 -5.10 9.02
N ALA A 273 -5.85 -6.32 8.50
CA ALA A 273 -4.87 -6.82 7.54
C ALA A 273 -5.02 -6.17 6.17
N GLN A 274 -6.26 -5.92 5.73
CA GLN A 274 -6.57 -5.28 4.45
C GLN A 274 -6.19 -3.79 4.42
N VAL A 275 -6.28 -3.08 5.56
CA VAL A 275 -6.00 -1.63 5.61
C VAL A 275 -4.60 -1.29 6.12
N ASP A 276 -3.93 -2.22 6.79
CA ASP A 276 -2.64 -1.95 7.45
C ASP A 276 -1.65 -3.12 7.37
N ALA A 277 -1.91 -4.22 8.08
CA ALA A 277 -0.87 -5.20 8.44
C ALA A 277 -0.26 -5.94 7.23
N ALA A 278 -1.04 -6.24 6.20
CA ALA A 278 -0.54 -6.94 5.01
C ALA A 278 0.18 -6.02 4.00
N ILE A 279 0.40 -4.75 4.33
CA ILE A 279 0.96 -3.73 3.44
C ILE A 279 2.28 -3.19 4.00
N GLY A 280 3.32 -3.22 3.15
CA GLY A 280 4.62 -2.61 3.43
C GLY A 280 5.68 -3.57 3.98
N GLY A 281 5.47 -4.88 3.86
CA GLY A 281 6.52 -5.90 3.93
C GLY A 281 7.15 -6.14 5.30
N LYS A 282 6.58 -5.63 6.39
CA LYS A 282 7.00 -6.04 7.74
C LYS A 282 6.42 -7.42 8.00
N THR A 283 7.26 -8.33 8.45
CA THR A 283 6.89 -9.71 8.79
C THR A 283 7.60 -10.08 10.07
N ALA A 284 6.94 -10.75 11.01
CA ALA A 284 7.52 -11.00 12.32
C ALA A 284 6.87 -12.16 13.06
N VAL A 285 7.55 -12.61 14.10
CA VAL A 285 7.06 -13.50 15.14
C VAL A 285 7.30 -12.90 16.52
N ASP A 286 6.57 -13.41 17.51
CA ASP A 286 6.64 -12.96 18.88
C ASP A 286 7.69 -13.73 19.67
N LEU A 287 8.25 -13.07 20.67
CA LEU A 287 9.06 -13.69 21.70
C LEU A 287 8.36 -13.53 23.06
N PRO A 288 8.73 -14.34 24.08
CA PRO A 288 8.20 -14.16 25.44
C PRO A 288 8.40 -12.74 26.00
N GLN A 289 9.39 -11.99 25.49
CA GLN A 289 9.69 -10.63 25.91
C GLN A 289 8.78 -9.56 25.24
N GLY A 290 8.10 -9.89 24.15
CA GLY A 290 7.24 -8.94 23.44
C GLY A 290 6.88 -9.37 22.02
N LYS A 291 5.88 -8.68 21.47
CA LYS A 291 5.38 -8.92 20.11
C LYS A 291 6.32 -8.38 19.04
N ASN A 292 6.34 -9.05 17.88
CA ASN A 292 7.01 -8.65 16.64
C ASN A 292 8.52 -8.34 16.79
N LEU A 293 9.20 -8.92 17.79
CA LEU A 293 10.61 -8.61 18.09
C LEU A 293 11.59 -9.27 17.12
N VAL A 294 11.21 -10.38 16.49
CA VAL A 294 12.03 -11.09 15.51
C VAL A 294 11.30 -11.10 14.19
N GLY A 295 11.92 -10.54 13.15
CA GLY A 295 11.24 -10.36 11.87
C GLY A 295 12.17 -9.96 10.73
N ALA A 296 11.56 -9.66 9.59
CA ALA A 296 12.24 -9.19 8.40
C ALA A 296 11.37 -8.16 7.65
N PHE A 297 12.03 -7.22 6.98
CA PHE A 297 11.43 -6.45 5.90
C PHE A 297 11.53 -7.29 4.62
N HIS A 298 10.45 -7.99 4.26
CA HIS A 298 10.34 -8.82 3.07
C HIS A 298 9.11 -8.41 2.25
N TRP A 299 9.34 -7.59 1.22
CA TRP A 299 8.27 -7.06 0.39
C TRP A 299 7.53 -8.20 -0.34
N PRO A 300 6.18 -8.23 -0.34
CA PRO A 300 5.42 -9.24 -1.07
C PRO A 300 5.56 -9.06 -2.58
N ALA A 301 5.48 -10.16 -3.32
CA ALA A 301 5.47 -10.10 -4.79
C ALA A 301 4.17 -9.44 -5.31
N ARG A 302 3.06 -9.63 -4.58
CA ARG A 302 1.81 -8.89 -4.71
C ARG A 302 1.00 -9.06 -3.43
N THR A 303 0.34 -8.03 -2.92
CA THR A 303 -0.72 -8.15 -1.90
C THR A 303 -2.07 -8.19 -2.60
N VAL A 304 -2.90 -9.20 -2.37
CA VAL A 304 -4.20 -9.37 -3.04
C VAL A 304 -5.32 -9.18 -2.02
N ILE A 305 -6.02 -8.07 -2.11
CA ILE A 305 -7.06 -7.63 -1.18
C ILE A 305 -8.41 -7.81 -1.83
N ASP A 306 -9.25 -8.63 -1.19
CA ASP A 306 -10.64 -8.84 -1.59
C ASP A 306 -11.57 -8.34 -0.46
N PRO A 307 -12.19 -7.16 -0.61
CA PRO A 307 -13.13 -6.62 0.38
C PRO A 307 -14.31 -7.54 0.67
N ALA A 308 -14.71 -8.46 -0.24
CA ALA A 308 -15.81 -9.38 0.00
C ALA A 308 -15.51 -10.38 1.14
N LEU A 309 -14.24 -10.64 1.46
CA LEU A 309 -13.88 -11.55 2.55
C LEU A 309 -14.32 -11.01 3.92
N LEU A 310 -14.51 -9.68 4.03
CA LEU A 310 -15.01 -9.03 5.24
C LEU A 310 -16.47 -9.38 5.55
N GLU A 311 -17.24 -9.89 4.59
CA GLU A 311 -18.64 -10.31 4.80
C GLU A 311 -18.76 -11.47 5.80
N THR A 312 -17.69 -12.27 5.92
CA THR A 312 -17.60 -13.39 6.87
C THR A 312 -16.90 -13.01 8.17
N LEU A 313 -16.36 -11.79 8.27
CA LEU A 313 -15.57 -11.35 9.42
C LEU A 313 -16.48 -11.08 10.62
N PRO A 314 -16.21 -11.67 11.81
CA PRO A 314 -16.98 -11.36 13.00
C PRO A 314 -16.93 -9.87 13.32
N GLU A 315 -18.07 -9.30 13.71
CA GLU A 315 -18.21 -7.87 14.03
C GLU A 315 -17.21 -7.39 15.10
N ALA A 316 -16.83 -8.26 16.05
CA ALA A 316 -15.79 -7.94 17.02
C ALA A 316 -14.43 -7.66 16.33
N GLN A 317 -14.02 -8.51 15.37
CA GLN A 317 -12.79 -8.34 14.59
C GLN A 317 -12.88 -7.16 13.61
N ARG A 318 -14.07 -6.88 13.09
CA ARG A 318 -14.32 -5.67 12.28
C ARG A 318 -14.07 -4.40 13.10
N ARG A 319 -14.55 -4.35 14.34
CA ARG A 319 -14.29 -3.22 15.26
C ARG A 319 -12.80 -3.03 15.58
N GLU A 320 -12.04 -4.12 15.66
CA GLU A 320 -10.58 -4.02 15.81
C GLU A 320 -9.94 -3.27 14.63
N GLY A 321 -10.36 -3.58 13.40
CA GLY A 321 -9.87 -2.91 12.19
C GLY A 321 -10.34 -1.46 12.03
N LEU A 322 -11.50 -1.11 12.59
CA LEU A 322 -12.04 0.25 12.49
C LEU A 322 -11.14 1.28 13.17
N ALA A 323 -10.40 0.89 14.22
CA ALA A 323 -9.42 1.77 14.85
C ALA A 323 -8.32 2.20 13.87
N GLU A 324 -7.86 1.29 13.00
CA GLU A 324 -6.84 1.58 11.98
C GLU A 324 -7.39 2.38 10.81
N VAL A 325 -8.67 2.21 10.49
CA VAL A 325 -9.37 3.05 9.51
C VAL A 325 -9.45 4.49 10.03
N VAL A 326 -9.87 4.68 11.28
CA VAL A 326 -9.93 6.02 11.89
C VAL A 326 -8.55 6.64 12.01
N LYS A 327 -7.53 5.88 12.42
CA LYS A 327 -6.12 6.34 12.38
C LYS A 327 -5.75 6.85 10.98
N THR A 328 -6.03 6.05 9.95
CA THR A 328 -5.66 6.39 8.57
C THR A 328 -6.42 7.61 8.08
N GLY A 329 -7.71 7.73 8.38
CA GLY A 329 -8.51 8.91 8.04
C GLY A 329 -8.00 10.18 8.73
N LEU A 330 -7.63 10.10 10.01
CA LEU A 330 -7.00 11.21 10.75
C LEU A 330 -5.66 11.63 10.15
N LEU A 331 -4.84 10.67 9.71
CA LEU A 331 -3.56 10.96 9.05
C LEU A 331 -3.73 11.53 7.65
N ALA A 332 -4.76 11.11 6.92
CA ALA A 332 -5.09 11.58 5.59
C ALA A 332 -5.87 12.91 5.59
N GLY A 333 -6.49 13.28 6.71
CA GLY A 333 -7.40 14.43 6.80
C GLY A 333 -8.76 14.17 6.13
N GLU A 334 -9.18 12.89 6.04
CA GLU A 334 -10.39 12.47 5.35
C GLU A 334 -11.21 11.49 6.22
N PRO A 335 -12.55 11.58 6.26
CA PRO A 335 -13.40 10.69 7.05
C PRO A 335 -13.58 9.30 6.38
N LEU A 336 -12.48 8.55 6.23
CA LEU A 336 -12.48 7.26 5.50
C LEU A 336 -13.43 6.21 6.08
N TRP A 337 -13.79 6.33 7.36
CA TRP A 337 -14.73 5.45 8.07
C TRP A 337 -16.19 5.60 7.62
N GLU A 338 -16.53 6.64 6.86
CA GLU A 338 -17.88 6.85 6.31
C GLU A 338 -18.06 6.20 4.94
N LEU A 339 -16.96 5.74 4.33
CA LEU A 339 -16.96 5.15 3.00
C LEU A 339 -17.47 3.69 3.05
N PRO A 340 -18.09 3.20 1.97
CA PRO A 340 -18.38 1.77 1.81
C PRO A 340 -17.10 0.92 1.86
N ASP A 341 -17.19 -0.32 2.33
CA ASP A 341 -16.04 -1.21 2.60
C ASP A 341 -15.03 -1.29 1.44
N ASP A 342 -15.51 -1.44 0.20
CA ASP A 342 -14.65 -1.51 -0.98
C ASP A 342 -13.77 -0.26 -1.14
N GLU A 343 -14.36 0.92 -0.97
CA GLU A 343 -13.68 2.20 -1.13
C GLU A 343 -12.85 2.54 0.10
N LEU A 344 -13.36 2.28 1.31
CA LEU A 344 -12.65 2.40 2.57
C LEU A 344 -11.34 1.60 2.55
N VAL A 345 -11.41 0.33 2.14
CA VAL A 345 -10.24 -0.56 2.06
C VAL A 345 -9.26 -0.03 1.01
N ARG A 346 -9.74 0.33 -0.18
CA ARG A 346 -8.91 0.86 -1.27
C ARG A 346 -8.15 2.11 -0.85
N ARG A 347 -8.84 3.09 -0.25
CA ARG A 347 -8.26 4.37 0.19
C ARG A 347 -7.26 4.18 1.32
N CYS A 348 -7.59 3.36 2.32
CA CYS A 348 -6.66 3.07 3.41
C CYS A 348 -5.40 2.34 2.90
N ALA A 349 -5.59 1.33 2.04
CA ALA A 349 -4.49 0.59 1.45
C ALA A 349 -3.58 1.49 0.61
N ALA A 350 -4.15 2.41 -0.18
CA ALA A 350 -3.40 3.37 -0.98
C ALA A 350 -2.60 4.35 -0.09
N PHE A 351 -3.21 4.88 0.97
CA PHE A 351 -2.50 5.74 1.92
C PHE A 351 -1.32 5.01 2.57
N LYS A 352 -1.57 3.80 3.09
CA LYS A 352 -0.53 2.95 3.70
C LYS A 352 0.58 2.63 2.70
N ALA A 353 0.23 2.26 1.47
CA ALA A 353 1.16 1.97 0.40
C ALA A 353 2.05 3.17 0.07
N ALA A 354 1.48 4.36 -0.09
CA ALA A 354 2.22 5.60 -0.35
C ALA A 354 3.27 5.89 0.75
N VAL A 355 2.88 5.78 2.02
CA VAL A 355 3.81 5.96 3.15
C VAL A 355 4.90 4.89 3.14
N CYS A 356 4.58 3.63 2.84
CA CYS A 356 5.56 2.55 2.78
C CYS A 356 6.51 2.68 1.58
N LEU A 357 6.08 3.25 0.45
CA LEU A 357 6.94 3.52 -0.70
C LEU A 357 7.96 4.63 -0.40
N ARG A 358 7.54 5.66 0.35
CA ARG A 358 8.42 6.76 0.77
C ARG A 358 9.49 6.33 1.77
N ASP A 359 9.11 5.47 2.72
CA ASP A 359 10.01 4.96 3.74
C ASP A 359 9.81 3.45 3.96
N PRO A 360 10.44 2.62 3.11
CA PRO A 360 10.17 1.18 3.11
C PRO A 360 10.73 0.42 4.31
N ARG A 361 11.70 1.00 5.02
CA ARG A 361 12.36 0.38 6.19
C ARG A 361 11.94 0.96 7.52
N ASP A 362 10.99 1.90 7.51
CA ASP A 362 10.49 2.55 8.73
C ASP A 362 11.59 3.27 9.53
N GLU A 363 12.47 3.98 8.83
CA GLU A 363 13.59 4.72 9.42
C GLU A 363 13.27 6.22 9.60
N GLY A 364 12.21 6.72 8.96
CA GLY A 364 11.83 8.12 8.88
C GLY A 364 10.30 8.32 8.91
N GLU A 365 9.75 8.86 7.83
CA GLU A 365 8.35 9.31 7.76
C GLU A 365 7.33 8.22 8.07
N ARG A 366 7.61 6.93 7.80
CA ARG A 366 6.64 5.84 8.04
C ARG A 366 6.25 5.72 9.53
N LYS A 367 7.03 6.32 10.43
CA LYS A 367 6.68 6.49 11.84
C LYS A 367 5.34 7.19 12.05
N ILE A 368 4.82 8.01 11.14
CA ILE A 368 3.48 8.63 11.28
C ILE A 368 2.37 7.60 11.46
N LEU A 369 2.56 6.38 10.95
CA LEU A 369 1.59 5.29 11.09
C LEU A 369 1.46 4.78 12.53
N ASN A 370 2.38 5.21 13.42
CA ASN A 370 2.35 4.93 14.85
C ASN A 370 1.53 5.96 15.64
N LEU A 371 0.67 6.76 14.99
CA LEU A 371 -0.28 7.63 15.69
C LEU A 371 -1.08 6.81 16.71
N GLY A 372 -1.04 7.24 17.98
CA GLY A 372 -1.65 6.53 19.12
C GLY A 372 -0.92 5.26 19.59
N HIS A 373 -0.02 4.66 18.80
CA HIS A 373 0.53 3.33 19.07
C HIS A 373 1.45 3.29 20.30
N THR A 374 2.15 4.38 20.63
CA THR A 374 2.97 4.43 21.85
C THR A 374 2.13 4.23 23.11
N PHE A 375 0.92 4.78 23.17
CA PHE A 375 -0.02 4.52 24.25
C PHE A 375 -0.64 3.13 24.14
N ALA A 376 -1.03 2.71 22.92
CA ALA A 376 -1.63 1.41 22.67
C ALA A 376 -0.73 0.26 23.18
N HIS A 377 0.52 0.21 22.73
CA HIS A 377 1.49 -0.81 23.13
C HIS A 377 1.76 -0.78 24.64
N ALA A 378 1.76 0.40 25.26
CA ALA A 378 1.92 0.53 26.70
C ALA A 378 0.74 -0.10 27.48
N LEU A 379 -0.48 0.10 27.01
CA LEU A 379 -1.69 -0.49 27.60
C LEU A 379 -1.73 -2.02 27.39
N GLU A 380 -1.42 -2.50 26.19
CA GLU A 380 -1.34 -3.93 25.88
C GLU A 380 -0.29 -4.63 26.74
N ALA A 381 0.92 -4.07 26.83
CA ALA A 381 1.99 -4.63 27.66
C ALA A 381 1.66 -4.59 29.17
N ALA A 382 0.92 -3.57 29.63
CA ALA A 382 0.46 -3.48 31.01
C ALA A 382 -0.63 -4.50 31.34
N ALA A 383 -1.50 -4.80 30.37
CA ALA A 383 -2.49 -5.86 30.46
C ALA A 383 -1.88 -7.27 30.35
N GLY A 384 -0.59 -7.37 30.01
CA GLY A 384 0.03 -8.67 29.73
C GLY A 384 -0.48 -9.31 28.44
N TYR A 385 -0.95 -8.49 27.50
CA TYR A 385 -1.59 -8.92 26.24
C TYR A 385 -2.87 -9.72 26.43
N GLU A 386 -3.53 -9.59 27.59
CA GLU A 386 -4.80 -10.23 27.91
C GLU A 386 -5.89 -9.18 28.15
N GLY A 387 -7.10 -9.41 27.65
CA GLY A 387 -8.29 -8.61 27.97
C GLY A 387 -8.35 -7.19 27.39
N VAL A 388 -7.24 -6.64 26.88
CA VAL A 388 -7.19 -5.40 26.09
C VAL A 388 -6.83 -5.77 24.65
N THR A 389 -7.77 -5.60 23.74
CA THR A 389 -7.54 -5.89 22.32
C THR A 389 -6.76 -4.77 21.64
N HIS A 390 -6.16 -5.07 20.49
CA HIS A 390 -5.30 -4.12 19.79
C HIS A 390 -6.07 -2.86 19.35
N GLY A 391 -7.24 -3.01 18.73
CA GLY A 391 -8.09 -1.91 18.30
C GLY A 391 -8.62 -1.08 19.47
N GLN A 392 -8.91 -1.68 20.62
CA GLN A 392 -9.25 -0.93 21.84
C GLN A 392 -8.07 -0.06 22.31
N ALA A 393 -6.87 -0.63 22.32
CA ALA A 393 -5.66 0.07 22.73
C ALA A 393 -5.32 1.21 21.76
N VAL A 394 -5.43 0.96 20.44
CA VAL A 394 -5.25 1.98 19.40
C VAL A 394 -6.28 3.09 19.54
N ALA A 395 -7.57 2.77 19.72
CA ALA A 395 -8.61 3.78 19.91
C ALA A 395 -8.34 4.71 21.11
N LEU A 396 -7.93 4.15 22.25
CA LEU A 396 -7.50 4.93 23.42
C LEU A 396 -6.23 5.74 23.14
N GLY A 397 -5.28 5.18 22.40
CA GLY A 397 -4.05 5.86 22.02
C GLY A 397 -4.30 7.04 21.07
N LEU A 398 -5.21 6.89 20.10
CA LEU A 398 -5.66 7.98 19.22
C LEU A 398 -6.29 9.10 20.04
N LEU A 399 -7.14 8.75 21.02
CA LEU A 399 -7.77 9.73 21.91
C LEU A 399 -6.72 10.56 22.67
N ALA A 400 -5.68 9.92 23.21
CA ALA A 400 -4.58 10.63 23.86
C ALA A 400 -3.77 11.49 22.89
N ALA A 401 -3.45 10.97 21.70
CA ALA A 401 -2.70 11.70 20.69
C ALA A 401 -3.45 12.95 20.21
N LEU A 402 -4.76 12.85 19.96
CA LEU A 402 -5.59 13.99 19.55
C LEU A 402 -5.69 15.07 20.62
N ARG A 403 -5.88 14.67 21.89
CA ARG A 403 -5.89 15.62 23.03
C ARG A 403 -4.56 16.35 23.18
N LEU A 404 -3.44 15.64 23.07
CA LEU A 404 -2.11 16.25 23.10
C LEU A 404 -1.84 17.14 21.88
N SER A 405 -2.48 16.84 20.75
CA SER A 405 -2.40 17.63 19.52
C SER A 405 -3.35 18.84 19.52
N GLY A 406 -4.25 18.97 20.51
CA GLY A 406 -5.30 20.00 20.49
C GLY A 406 -6.32 19.82 19.36
N ARG A 407 -6.50 18.59 18.87
CA ARG A 407 -7.41 18.24 17.76
C ARG A 407 -8.74 17.71 18.25
N ASP A 408 -9.74 17.74 17.37
CA ASP A 408 -11.06 17.18 17.63
C ASP A 408 -10.98 15.66 17.94
N THR A 409 -11.59 15.26 19.05
CA THR A 409 -11.70 13.87 19.49
C THR A 409 -12.99 13.19 19.05
N GLY A 410 -13.94 13.94 18.48
CA GLY A 410 -15.26 13.50 18.04
C GLY A 410 -15.23 12.20 17.25
N PRO A 411 -14.42 12.08 16.17
CA PRO A 411 -14.35 10.84 15.40
C PRO A 411 -14.01 9.61 16.25
N VAL A 412 -13.03 9.72 17.15
CA VAL A 412 -12.64 8.60 18.03
C VAL A 412 -13.73 8.30 19.05
N GLU A 413 -14.28 9.32 19.69
CA GLU A 413 -15.28 9.16 20.76
C GLU A 413 -16.63 8.64 20.23
N GLU A 414 -17.03 9.04 19.03
CA GLU A 414 -18.33 8.68 18.45
C GLU A 414 -18.31 7.35 17.71
N ILE A 415 -17.23 7.08 16.96
CA ILE A 415 -17.11 5.92 16.07
C ILE A 415 -16.53 4.73 16.83
N LEU A 416 -15.39 4.92 17.50
CA LEU A 416 -14.69 3.82 18.20
C LEU A 416 -15.23 3.61 19.61
N ARG A 417 -15.82 4.65 20.22
CA ARG A 417 -16.41 4.63 21.56
C ARG A 417 -15.51 3.94 22.60
N PRO A 418 -14.22 4.32 22.68
CA PRO A 418 -13.27 3.62 23.53
C PRO A 418 -13.67 3.75 25.00
N LYS A 419 -13.44 2.70 25.78
CA LYS A 419 -13.66 2.69 27.23
C LYS A 419 -12.33 2.60 27.94
N PRO A 420 -12.12 3.35 29.04
CA PRO A 420 -10.91 3.23 29.85
C PRO A 420 -10.66 1.79 30.29
N VAL A 421 -9.41 1.34 30.18
CA VAL A 421 -9.00 -0.04 30.52
C VAL A 421 -8.56 -0.14 31.98
N ARG A 422 -8.60 -1.35 32.55
CA ARG A 422 -8.11 -1.63 33.90
C ARG A 422 -6.74 -2.27 33.84
N VAL A 423 -5.69 -1.46 33.97
CA VAL A 423 -4.29 -1.91 34.00
C VAL A 423 -3.51 -1.16 35.08
N ASP A 424 -2.38 -1.70 35.52
CA ASP A 424 -1.49 -1.03 36.45
C ASP A 424 -0.82 0.18 35.78
N ARG A 425 -1.04 1.39 36.34
CA ARG A 425 -0.56 2.66 35.77
C ARG A 425 0.96 2.73 35.68
N GLU A 426 1.66 2.22 36.70
CA GLU A 426 3.12 2.23 36.72
C GLU A 426 3.73 1.23 35.74
N ARG A 427 3.07 0.08 35.52
CA ARG A 427 3.45 -0.88 34.50
C ARG A 427 3.24 -0.29 33.11
N ALA A 428 2.12 0.37 32.84
CA ALA A 428 1.86 1.05 31.58
C ALA A 428 2.90 2.16 31.33
N TRP A 429 3.17 2.99 32.33
CA TRP A 429 4.17 4.06 32.21
C TRP A 429 5.58 3.52 31.93
N ARG A 430 5.99 2.45 32.62
CA ARG A 430 7.27 1.77 32.38
C ARG A 430 7.33 1.13 30.99
N ALA A 431 6.24 0.53 30.52
CA ALA A 431 6.18 -0.04 29.17
C ALA A 431 6.39 1.04 28.11
N MET A 432 5.75 2.21 28.28
CA MET A 432 5.90 3.36 27.38
C MET A 432 7.35 3.89 27.31
N HIS A 433 8.14 3.73 28.38
CA HIS A 433 9.57 4.12 28.42
C HIS A 433 10.52 3.07 27.85
N ARG A 434 10.12 1.79 27.81
CA ARG A 434 10.95 0.71 27.24
C ARG A 434 11.00 0.74 25.72
N ASP A 435 9.94 1.24 25.10
CA ASP A 435 9.77 1.31 23.64
C ASP A 435 10.85 2.16 22.96
N LYS A 436 11.47 3.11 23.68
CA LYS A 436 12.49 4.00 23.10
C LYS A 436 13.54 4.32 24.16
N LYS A 437 14.75 3.75 24.04
CA LYS A 437 15.95 4.29 24.71
C LYS A 437 16.21 5.68 24.13
N ALA A 438 15.54 6.68 24.70
CA ALA A 438 15.60 8.06 24.27
C ALA A 438 17.01 8.62 24.49
N VAL A 439 17.61 9.11 23.40
CA VAL A 439 18.65 10.13 23.49
C VAL A 439 18.02 11.35 24.19
N GLY A 440 18.41 11.60 25.44
CA GLY A 440 18.00 12.81 26.20
C GLY A 440 16.81 12.69 27.16
N GLY A 441 16.18 11.52 27.32
CA GLY A 441 15.14 11.30 28.35
C GLY A 441 13.73 11.85 28.06
N GLU A 442 13.49 12.39 26.87
CA GLU A 442 12.16 12.86 26.43
C GLU A 442 11.39 11.78 25.66
N LEU A 443 10.07 11.69 25.88
CA LEU A 443 9.19 10.79 25.14
C LEU A 443 8.89 11.39 23.77
N ARG A 444 9.03 10.59 22.71
CA ARG A 444 8.76 10.99 21.32
C ARG A 444 7.48 10.34 20.80
N LEU A 445 6.51 11.18 20.46
CA LEU A 445 5.18 10.78 19.99
C LEU A 445 4.96 11.15 18.53
N VAL A 446 3.90 10.57 17.96
CA VAL A 446 3.29 11.04 16.71
C VAL A 446 2.06 11.87 17.10
N LEU A 447 1.99 13.08 16.58
CA LEU A 447 0.93 14.06 16.84
C LEU A 447 0.46 14.69 15.52
N LEU A 448 -0.67 15.39 15.54
CA LEU A 448 -1.26 16.04 14.36
C LEU A 448 -1.21 17.57 14.48
N ASP A 449 -0.73 18.23 13.44
CA ASP A 449 -0.69 19.69 13.33
C ASP A 449 -1.58 20.18 12.17
N ASP A 450 -1.64 21.50 11.94
CA ASP A 450 -2.50 22.07 10.88
C ASP A 450 -2.02 21.63 9.48
N ASP A 451 -0.71 21.44 9.35
CA ASP A 451 -0.05 20.99 8.11
C ASP A 451 -0.02 19.45 7.97
N GLY A 452 -0.65 18.71 8.90
CA GLY A 452 -0.72 17.26 8.89
C GLY A 452 0.11 16.56 9.98
N PRO A 453 0.41 15.25 9.83
CA PRO A 453 1.04 14.47 10.88
C PRO A 453 2.52 14.81 11.06
N ARG A 454 2.95 14.82 12.33
CA ARG A 454 4.35 14.97 12.74
C ARG A 454 4.77 13.78 13.57
N TRP A 455 5.96 13.25 13.31
CA TRP A 455 6.55 12.17 14.08
C TRP A 455 7.76 12.66 14.88
N ASP A 456 8.18 11.86 15.86
CA ASP A 456 9.29 12.16 16.76
C ASP A 456 9.13 13.48 17.53
N VAL A 457 7.88 13.89 17.81
CA VAL A 457 7.56 15.11 18.54
C VAL A 457 7.88 14.91 20.04
N PRO A 458 8.78 15.72 20.63
CA PRO A 458 9.08 15.63 22.05
C PRO A 458 7.88 16.09 22.87
N VAL A 459 7.50 15.30 23.87
CA VAL A 459 6.41 15.62 24.80
C VAL A 459 6.93 15.53 26.24
N ALA A 460 6.59 16.54 27.04
CA ALA A 460 6.97 16.57 28.44
C ALA A 460 6.45 15.30 29.15
N PRO A 461 7.27 14.58 29.94
CA PRO A 461 6.84 13.36 30.61
C PRO A 461 5.58 13.54 31.47
N ALA A 462 5.41 14.70 32.11
CA ALA A 462 4.22 14.99 32.89
C ALA A 462 2.94 15.01 32.04
N ASP A 463 3.00 15.52 30.81
CA ASP A 463 1.85 15.62 29.92
C ASP A 463 1.49 14.26 29.34
N ALA A 464 2.51 13.51 28.90
CA ALA A 464 2.33 12.13 28.47
C ALA A 464 1.77 11.24 29.59
N ARG A 465 2.22 11.43 30.84
CA ARG A 465 1.71 10.68 31.99
C ARG A 465 0.25 11.00 32.26
N ARG A 466 -0.13 12.28 32.26
CA ARG A 466 -1.54 12.69 32.43
C ARG A 466 -2.43 12.13 31.33
N ALA A 467 -1.96 12.15 30.08
CA ALA A 467 -2.67 11.58 28.96
C ALA A 467 -2.87 10.05 29.14
N LEU A 468 -1.82 9.30 29.50
CA LEU A 468 -1.89 7.86 29.75
C LEU A 468 -2.84 7.53 30.92
N ASP A 469 -2.72 8.23 32.04
CA ASP A 469 -3.53 8.01 33.24
C ASP A 469 -5.04 8.26 32.98
N ALA A 470 -5.38 9.12 32.02
CA ALA A 470 -6.76 9.37 31.60
C ALA A 470 -7.37 8.22 30.79
N LEU A 471 -6.55 7.32 30.23
CA LEU A 471 -6.99 6.12 29.50
C LEU A 471 -7.27 4.93 30.42
N ILE A 472 -6.86 5.03 31.70
CA ILE A 472 -6.93 3.94 32.67
C ILE A 472 -8.08 4.23 33.65
N ALA A 473 -8.97 3.25 33.82
CA ALA A 473 -10.07 3.34 34.76
C ALA A 473 -9.58 3.68 36.18
N ARG A 474 -10.43 4.36 36.95
CA ARG A 474 -10.16 4.71 38.35
C ARG A 474 -10.18 3.50 39.26
#